data_AF-A0A2X3C8D7-F1
#
_entry.id   AF-A0A2X3C8D7-F1
#
_cell.length_a   1.000
_cell.length_b   1.000
_cell.length_c   1.000
_cell.angle_alpha   90.00
_cell.angle_beta   90.00
_cell.angle_gamma   90.00
#
_symmetry.space_group_name_H-M   'P 1'
#
loop_
_entity.id
_entity.type
_entity.pdbx_description
1 polymer ?
#
loop_
_entity_poly.entity_id
_entity_poly.type
_entity_poly.pdbx_seq_one_letter_code
_entity_poly.pdbx_strand_id
1 'polypeptide(L)'
;MSEIALTVSVLALVAVVGLWIGNVKIRGVGFGIGGVLFGGIIVGHFVDQAGVALSSPMLHFIQEFGLILFVYTIGIQVGPGFFASLRVSGLRLNLFAILIVILGGLVTAVLHKLFNIPLPVVLGIFSGAVTNTPALGAGQQILRDLGVPFEGVDQMGMSYAMAYPFGICGILLTMWLVRLFFRINVEKEAQRFEESSGNGHAHLHTINVRVENPNPQPDGDSGCADAQQRQHRLFAAETR
;
A
#
# COMPACT_ATOMS: atom_id res chain seq x y z
N MET A 1 -6.94 -18.22 27.60
CA MET A 1 -7.27 -17.79 26.22
C MET A 1 -6.28 -18.44 25.28
N SER A 2 -6.69 -18.89 24.09
CA SER A 2 -5.73 -19.39 23.09
C SER A 2 -4.76 -18.27 22.68
N GLU A 3 -3.47 -18.56 22.59
CA GLU A 3 -2.43 -17.60 22.14
C GLU A 3 -2.79 -16.97 20.80
N ILE A 4 -3.44 -17.74 19.92
CA ILE A 4 -3.95 -17.29 18.62
C ILE A 4 -5.03 -16.23 18.79
N ALA A 5 -6.01 -16.48 19.66
CA ALA A 5 -7.12 -15.54 19.90
C ALA A 5 -6.62 -14.23 20.51
N LEU A 6 -5.64 -14.32 21.42
CA LEU A 6 -5.00 -13.16 21.99
C LEU A 6 -4.23 -12.37 20.93
N THR A 7 -3.45 -13.04 20.08
CA THR A 7 -2.68 -12.39 19.01
C THR A 7 -3.59 -11.64 18.04
N VAL A 8 -4.69 -12.26 17.61
CA VAL A 8 -5.67 -11.62 16.73
C VAL A 8 -6.33 -10.42 17.42
N SER A 9 -6.66 -10.53 18.70
CA SER A 9 -7.26 -9.43 19.47
C SER A 9 -6.30 -8.25 19.61
N VAL A 10 -5.02 -8.51 19.86
CA VAL A 10 -3.97 -7.48 19.92
C VAL A 10 -3.77 -6.81 18.56
N LEU A 11 -3.74 -7.57 17.47
CA LEU A 11 -3.61 -7.00 16.12
C LEU A 11 -4.82 -6.16 15.71
N ALA A 12 -6.03 -6.55 16.13
CA ALA A 12 -7.22 -5.72 15.96
C ALA A 12 -7.11 -4.41 16.75
N LEU A 13 -6.61 -4.47 17.99
CA LEU A 13 -6.34 -3.28 18.80
C LEU A 13 -5.31 -2.36 18.14
N VAL A 14 -4.22 -2.92 17.61
CA VAL A 14 -3.20 -2.19 16.84
C VAL A 14 -3.84 -1.47 15.65
N ALA A 15 -4.71 -2.15 14.90
CA ALA A 15 -5.38 -1.56 13.75
C ALA A 15 -6.30 -0.40 14.17
N VAL A 16 -7.11 -0.57 15.23
CA VAL A 16 -8.02 0.48 15.73
C VAL A 16 -7.24 1.69 16.24
N VAL A 17 -6.28 1.49 17.14
CA VAL A 17 -5.46 2.56 17.72
C VAL A 17 -4.63 3.24 16.63
N GLY A 18 -4.04 2.45 15.74
CA GLY A 18 -3.21 2.93 14.65
C GLY A 18 -3.95 3.78 13.63
N LEU A 19 -5.14 3.36 13.20
CA LEU A 19 -6.00 4.15 12.31
C LEU A 19 -6.54 5.40 13.01
N TRP A 20 -6.84 5.31 14.31
CA TRP A 20 -7.25 6.45 15.11
C TRP A 20 -6.15 7.52 15.18
N ILE A 21 -4.90 7.12 15.47
CA ILE A 21 -3.72 7.99 15.43
C ILE A 21 -3.51 8.55 14.01
N GLY A 22 -3.69 7.72 12.99
CA GLY A 22 -3.55 8.11 11.58
C GLY A 22 -4.51 9.22 11.14
N ASN A 23 -5.71 9.28 11.74
CA ASN A 23 -6.71 10.31 11.46
C ASN A 23 -6.42 11.65 12.16
N VAL A 24 -5.49 11.68 13.12
CA VAL A 24 -5.08 12.93 13.77
C VAL A 24 -4.33 13.81 12.76
N LYS A 25 -4.88 14.99 12.49
CA LYS A 25 -4.29 15.98 11.59
C LYS A 25 -3.56 17.03 12.41
N ILE A 26 -2.27 17.21 12.17
CA ILE A 26 -1.48 18.29 12.79
C ILE A 26 -1.16 19.30 11.69
N ARG A 27 -1.60 20.56 11.88
CA ARG A 27 -1.33 21.67 10.93
C ARG A 27 -1.70 21.36 9.47
N GLY A 28 -2.80 20.64 9.26
CA GLY A 28 -3.30 20.29 7.91
C GLY A 28 -2.64 19.07 7.27
N VAL A 29 -1.60 18.48 7.88
CA VAL A 29 -0.97 17.23 7.43
C VAL A 29 -1.45 16.09 8.32
N GLY A 30 -2.11 15.09 7.73
CA GLY A 30 -2.53 13.86 8.42
C GLY A 30 -1.44 12.79 8.36
N PHE A 31 -1.27 12.01 9.43
CA PHE A 31 -0.34 10.86 9.45
C PHE A 31 -0.78 9.73 8.52
N GLY A 32 -2.08 9.63 8.23
CA GLY A 32 -2.65 8.65 7.31
C GLY A 32 -2.38 7.22 7.78
N ILE A 33 -2.12 6.33 6.82
CA ILE A 33 -1.83 4.91 7.09
C ILE A 33 -0.55 4.74 7.93
N GLY A 34 0.36 5.73 7.91
CA GLY A 34 1.56 5.74 8.76
C GLY A 34 1.24 5.68 10.26
N GLY A 35 0.05 6.11 10.69
CA GLY A 35 -0.41 5.97 12.08
C GLY A 35 -0.49 4.52 12.56
N VAL A 36 -0.72 3.56 11.66
CA VAL A 36 -0.79 2.13 11.99
C VAL A 36 0.56 1.60 12.50
N LEU A 37 1.67 2.09 11.95
CA LEU A 37 3.01 1.76 12.42
C LEU A 37 3.22 2.23 13.86
N PHE A 38 2.91 3.50 14.15
CA PHE A 38 3.03 4.06 15.50
C PHE A 38 2.09 3.37 16.50
N GLY A 39 0.86 3.04 16.07
CA GLY A 39 -0.06 2.23 16.85
C GLY A 39 0.52 0.84 17.17
N GLY A 40 1.18 0.21 16.21
CA GLY A 40 1.87 -1.07 16.40
C GLY A 40 3.02 -0.98 17.41
N ILE A 41 3.85 0.06 17.33
CA ILE A 41 4.94 0.29 18.28
C ILE A 41 4.41 0.52 19.70
N ILE A 42 3.39 1.37 19.84
CA ILE A 42 2.81 1.72 21.16
C ILE A 42 2.16 0.48 21.79
N VAL A 43 1.23 -0.16 21.07
CA VAL A 43 0.53 -1.34 21.60
C VAL A 43 1.51 -2.49 21.82
N GLY A 44 2.47 -2.70 20.91
CA GLY A 44 3.53 -3.70 21.06
C GLY A 44 4.35 -3.50 22.34
N HIS A 45 4.72 -2.25 22.65
CA HIS A 45 5.44 -1.94 23.90
C HIS A 45 4.63 -2.29 25.15
N PHE A 46 3.34 -1.96 25.18
CA PHE A 46 2.47 -2.31 26.31
C PHE A 46 2.22 -3.82 26.44
N VAL A 47 2.11 -4.54 25.32
CA VAL A 47 1.93 -6.00 25.28
C VAL A 47 3.18 -6.71 25.80
N ASP A 48 4.36 -6.23 25.41
CA ASP A 48 5.66 -6.73 25.91
C ASP A 48 5.82 -6.48 27.41
N GLN A 49 5.51 -5.27 27.89
CA GLN A 49 5.52 -4.94 29.33
C GLN A 49 4.52 -5.77 30.15
N ALA A 50 3.38 -6.13 29.57
CA ALA A 50 2.38 -6.98 30.19
C ALA A 50 2.78 -8.48 30.20
N GLY A 51 3.91 -8.85 29.60
CA GLY A 51 4.39 -10.23 29.52
C GLY A 51 3.49 -11.14 28.69
N VAL A 52 2.76 -10.56 27.74
CA VAL A 52 1.77 -11.29 26.94
C VAL A 52 2.47 -11.95 25.75
N ALA A 53 2.58 -13.27 25.79
CA ALA A 53 3.17 -14.05 24.70
C ALA A 53 2.25 -14.05 23.46
N LEU A 54 2.77 -13.56 22.35
CA LEU A 54 2.11 -13.60 21.05
C LEU A 54 2.56 -14.83 20.26
N SER A 55 1.65 -15.39 19.46
CA SER A 55 1.93 -16.54 18.62
C SER A 55 2.76 -16.11 17.40
N SER A 56 4.05 -16.47 17.38
CA SER A 56 4.95 -16.20 16.24
C SER A 56 4.44 -16.74 14.90
N PRO A 57 3.87 -17.97 14.81
CA PRO A 57 3.27 -18.47 13.57
C PRO A 57 2.12 -17.58 13.06
N MET A 58 1.30 -17.04 13.96
CA MET A 58 0.19 -16.14 13.60
C MET A 58 0.68 -14.77 13.11
N LEU A 59 1.67 -14.19 13.79
CA LEU A 59 2.28 -12.92 13.35
C LEU A 59 2.88 -13.07 11.96
N HIS A 60 3.63 -14.14 11.74
CA HIS A 60 4.22 -14.44 10.44
C HIS A 60 3.16 -14.64 9.36
N PHE A 61 2.10 -15.42 9.64
CA PHE A 61 1.01 -15.63 8.70
C PHE A 61 0.32 -14.32 8.31
N ILE A 62 0.01 -13.45 9.28
CA ILE A 62 -0.67 -12.18 9.03
C ILE A 62 0.25 -11.21 8.27
N GLN A 63 1.55 -11.20 8.57
CA GLN A 63 2.53 -10.41 7.84
C GLN A 63 2.61 -10.81 6.36
N GLU A 64 2.80 -12.10 6.07
CA GLU A 64 2.87 -12.61 4.69
C GLU A 64 1.56 -12.40 3.95
N PHE A 65 0.43 -12.73 4.57
CA PHE A 65 -0.88 -12.55 3.98
C PHE A 65 -1.16 -11.07 3.67
N GLY A 66 -0.87 -10.18 4.62
CA GLY A 66 -0.99 -8.73 4.44
C GLY A 66 -0.08 -8.21 3.33
N LEU A 67 1.16 -8.70 3.25
CA LEU A 67 2.10 -8.31 2.20
C LEU A 67 1.64 -8.77 0.81
N ILE A 68 1.11 -9.98 0.68
CA ILE A 68 0.56 -10.49 -0.58
C ILE A 68 -0.61 -9.61 -1.03
N LEU A 69 -1.56 -9.30 -0.13
CA LEU A 69 -2.67 -8.40 -0.44
C LEU A 69 -2.19 -7.00 -0.83
N PHE A 70 -1.19 -6.47 -0.14
CA PHE A 70 -0.60 -5.18 -0.44
C PHE A 70 0.07 -5.15 -1.82
N VAL A 71 0.92 -6.13 -2.15
CA VAL A 71 1.58 -6.23 -3.45
C VAL A 71 0.56 -6.44 -4.57
N TYR A 72 -0.44 -7.29 -4.34
CA TYR A 72 -1.51 -7.57 -5.31
C TYR A 72 -2.33 -6.31 -5.63
N THR A 73 -2.75 -5.58 -4.60
CA THR A 73 -3.53 -4.34 -4.78
C THR A 73 -2.74 -3.25 -5.50
N ILE A 74 -1.46 -3.06 -5.14
CA ILE A 74 -0.57 -2.15 -5.89
C ILE A 74 -0.45 -2.63 -7.34
N GLY A 75 -0.21 -3.92 -7.57
CA GLY A 75 -0.05 -4.49 -8.91
C GLY A 75 -1.25 -4.23 -9.83
N ILE A 76 -2.47 -4.36 -9.32
CA ILE A 76 -3.70 -4.06 -10.09
C ILE A 76 -3.86 -2.55 -10.32
N GLN A 77 -3.56 -1.71 -9.33
CA GLN A 77 -3.69 -0.25 -9.47
C GLN A 77 -2.69 0.33 -10.47
N VAL A 78 -1.42 -0.11 -10.42
CA VAL A 78 -0.35 0.42 -11.26
C VAL A 78 -0.21 -0.31 -12.60
N GLY A 79 -0.81 -1.50 -12.74
CA GLY A 79 -0.70 -2.36 -13.92
C GLY A 79 -1.13 -1.71 -15.25
N PRO A 80 -2.32 -1.09 -15.36
CA PRO A 80 -2.79 -0.48 -16.60
C PRO A 80 -1.88 0.67 -17.09
N GLY A 81 -1.27 1.42 -16.18
CA GLY A 81 -0.38 2.54 -16.50
C GLY A 81 1.07 2.14 -16.78
N PHE A 82 1.48 0.92 -16.41
CA PHE A 82 2.88 0.48 -16.49
C PHE A 82 3.41 0.48 -17.94
N PHE A 83 2.68 -0.16 -18.86
CA PHE A 83 3.11 -0.24 -20.27
C PHE A 83 3.04 1.10 -20.99
N ALA A 84 2.05 1.95 -20.66
CA ALA A 84 1.95 3.30 -21.21
C ALA A 84 3.14 4.16 -20.74
N SER A 85 3.49 4.09 -19.45
CA SER A 85 4.64 4.78 -18.87
C SER A 85 5.96 4.34 -19.51
N LEU A 86 6.11 3.04 -19.82
CA LEU A 86 7.28 2.51 -20.51
C LEU A 86 7.50 3.12 -21.92
N ARG A 87 6.41 3.45 -22.62
CA ARG A 87 6.44 3.83 -24.05
C ARG A 87 6.70 5.32 -24.30
N VAL A 88 6.24 6.21 -23.43
CA VAL A 88 6.19 7.67 -23.69
C VAL A 88 7.37 8.45 -23.08
N SER A 89 7.92 7.97 -21.96
CA SER A 89 9.15 8.52 -21.34
C SER A 89 9.92 7.48 -20.52
N GLY A 90 9.56 6.21 -20.70
CA GLY A 90 9.88 5.14 -19.77
C GLY A 90 11.34 4.75 -19.70
N LEU A 91 12.13 4.91 -20.77
CA LEU A 91 13.54 4.48 -20.76
C LEU A 91 14.38 5.31 -19.79
N ARG A 92 14.22 6.65 -19.79
CA ARG A 92 14.94 7.54 -18.86
C ARG A 92 14.49 7.33 -17.41
N LEU A 93 13.18 7.27 -17.18
CA LEU A 93 12.62 7.05 -15.83
C LEU A 93 12.95 5.66 -15.27
N ASN A 94 12.92 4.60 -16.10
CA ASN A 94 13.37 3.28 -15.68
C ASN A 94 14.87 3.25 -15.40
N LEU A 95 15.69 3.93 -16.20
CA LEU A 95 17.13 3.98 -15.93
C LEU A 95 17.41 4.64 -14.58
N PHE A 96 16.71 5.72 -14.24
CA PHE A 96 16.78 6.33 -12.90
C PHE A 96 16.27 5.38 -11.81
N ALA A 97 15.15 4.68 -12.03
CA ALA A 97 14.63 3.72 -11.06
C ALA A 97 15.62 2.58 -10.80
N ILE A 98 16.19 1.98 -11.86
CA ILE A 98 17.22 0.95 -11.78
C ILE A 98 18.45 1.49 -11.06
N LEU A 99 18.91 2.70 -11.39
CA LEU A 99 20.05 3.34 -10.75
C LEU A 99 19.82 3.50 -9.25
N ILE A 100 18.64 3.97 -8.83
CA ILE A 100 18.29 4.14 -7.40
C ILE A 100 18.29 2.79 -6.68
N VAL A 101 17.73 1.74 -7.31
CA VAL A 101 17.72 0.38 -6.74
C VAL A 101 19.14 -0.16 -6.58
N ILE A 102 19.98 -0.05 -7.61
CA ILE A 102 21.37 -0.50 -7.57
C ILE A 102 22.16 0.29 -6.52
N LEU A 103 21.99 1.62 -6.48
CA LEU A 103 22.67 2.47 -5.51
C LEU A 103 22.25 2.12 -4.08
N GLY A 104 20.95 1.92 -3.82
CA GLY A 104 20.45 1.50 -2.53
C GLY A 104 21.01 0.14 -2.09
N GLY A 105 21.05 -0.84 -3.00
CA GLY A 105 21.67 -2.14 -2.76
C GLY A 105 23.17 -2.05 -2.50
N LEU A 106 23.89 -1.23 -3.27
CA LEU A 106 25.33 -1.02 -3.12
C LEU A 106 25.68 -0.33 -1.80
N VAL A 107 24.94 0.72 -1.43
CA VAL A 107 25.09 1.39 -0.12
C VAL A 107 24.85 0.39 1.01
N THR A 108 23.82 -0.45 0.90
CA THR A 108 23.51 -1.51 1.87
C THR A 108 24.64 -2.53 1.98
N ALA A 109 25.20 -2.98 0.86
CA ALA A 109 26.31 -3.93 0.84
C ALA A 109 27.60 -3.32 1.44
N VAL A 110 27.87 -2.05 1.17
CA VAL A 110 29.00 -1.31 1.77
C VAL A 110 28.81 -1.20 3.28
N LEU A 111 27.62 -0.83 3.75
CA LEU A 111 27.31 -0.74 5.19
C LEU A 111 27.45 -2.09 5.90
N HIS A 112 26.96 -3.17 5.28
CA HIS A 112 27.13 -4.53 5.80
C HIS A 112 28.61 -4.86 6.01
N LYS A 113 29.45 -4.60 5.01
CA LYS A 113 30.88 -4.94 5.05
C LYS A 113 31.69 -4.02 5.97
N LEU A 114 31.35 -2.73 6.04
CA LEU A 114 32.10 -1.76 6.83
C LEU A 114 31.81 -1.89 8.33
N PHE A 115 30.54 -2.13 8.69
CA PHE A 115 30.08 -2.17 10.08
C PHE A 115 29.85 -3.60 10.60
N ASN A 116 30.07 -4.64 9.79
CA ASN A 116 29.82 -6.05 10.12
C ASN A 116 28.40 -6.30 10.68
N ILE A 117 27.41 -5.62 10.11
CA ILE A 117 26.01 -5.72 10.55
C ILE A 117 25.42 -7.07 10.10
N PRO A 118 24.71 -7.82 10.94
CA PRO A 118 24.08 -9.08 10.56
C PRO A 118 23.21 -8.96 9.30
N LEU A 119 23.21 -9.99 8.45
CA LEU A 119 22.47 -9.99 7.19
C LEU A 119 20.96 -9.70 7.37
N PRO A 120 20.25 -10.29 8.35
CA PRO A 120 18.84 -9.97 8.54
C PRO A 120 18.59 -8.50 8.91
N VAL A 121 19.46 -7.94 9.75
CA VAL A 121 19.36 -6.56 10.21
C VAL A 121 19.58 -5.59 9.04
N VAL A 122 20.62 -5.80 8.23
CA VAL A 122 20.93 -4.90 7.12
C VAL A 122 19.87 -4.95 6.01
N LEU A 123 19.27 -6.11 5.74
CA LEU A 123 18.16 -6.26 4.80
C LEU A 123 16.87 -5.58 5.31
N GLY A 124 16.63 -5.63 6.63
CA GLY A 124 15.53 -4.90 7.27
C GLY A 124 15.73 -3.40 7.21
N ILE A 125 16.94 -2.91 7.50
CA ILE A 125 17.30 -1.49 7.36
C ILE A 125 17.13 -1.04 5.90
N PHE A 126 17.60 -1.82 4.94
CA PHE A 126 17.45 -1.51 3.52
C PHE A 126 15.98 -1.35 3.14
N SER A 127 15.16 -2.36 3.40
CA SER A 127 13.73 -2.32 3.05
C SER A 127 12.98 -1.19 3.74
N GLY A 128 13.29 -0.90 5.02
CA GLY A 128 12.69 0.20 5.77
C GLY A 128 13.14 1.58 5.31
N ALA A 129 14.45 1.78 5.12
CA ALA A 129 15.03 3.07 4.72
C ALA A 129 14.60 3.49 3.31
N VAL A 130 14.49 2.52 2.38
CA VAL A 130 13.98 2.78 1.02
C VAL A 130 12.46 2.68 0.93
N THR A 131 11.76 2.52 2.05
CA THR A 131 10.29 2.42 2.14
C THR A 131 9.69 1.36 1.20
N ASN A 132 10.41 0.25 0.99
CA ASN A 132 10.06 -0.82 0.07
C ASN A 132 9.60 -2.06 0.84
N THR A 133 8.33 -2.09 1.24
CA THR A 133 7.72 -3.21 1.97
C THR A 133 7.78 -4.54 1.20
N PRO A 134 7.61 -4.61 -0.13
CA PRO A 134 7.79 -5.86 -0.88
C PRO A 134 9.21 -6.46 -0.75
N ALA A 135 10.23 -5.62 -0.61
CA ALA A 135 11.59 -6.09 -0.36
C ALA A 135 11.76 -6.75 1.02
N LEU A 136 10.90 -6.43 2.01
CA LEU A 136 10.88 -7.11 3.31
C LEU A 136 10.52 -8.59 3.14
N GLY A 137 9.40 -8.90 2.47
CA GLY A 137 8.99 -10.30 2.25
C GLY A 137 9.97 -11.06 1.37
N ALA A 138 10.48 -10.43 0.31
CA ALA A 138 11.51 -11.04 -0.53
C ALA A 138 12.77 -11.39 0.27
N GLY A 139 13.24 -10.48 1.15
CA GLY A 139 14.39 -10.74 2.01
C GLY A 139 14.12 -11.79 3.07
N GLN A 140 12.94 -11.82 3.69
CA GLN A 140 12.55 -12.85 4.65
C GLN A 140 12.51 -14.24 4.01
N GLN A 141 12.01 -14.33 2.77
CA GLN A 141 12.03 -15.58 2.01
C GLN A 141 13.46 -16.03 1.71
N ILE A 142 14.34 -15.14 1.23
CA ILE A 142 15.74 -15.46 0.96
C ILE A 142 16.46 -15.94 2.24
N LEU A 143 16.22 -15.29 3.39
CA LEU A 143 16.82 -15.70 4.66
C LEU A 143 16.39 -17.12 5.07
N ARG A 144 15.13 -17.48 4.82
CA ARG A 144 14.63 -18.84 5.06
C ARG A 144 15.26 -19.86 4.12
N ASP A 145 15.39 -19.52 2.84
CA ASP A 145 16.02 -20.38 1.84
C ASP A 145 17.50 -20.62 2.17
N LEU A 146 18.17 -19.65 2.80
CA LEU A 146 19.55 -19.76 3.31
C LEU A 146 19.65 -20.54 4.64
N GLY A 147 18.54 -21.01 5.22
CA GLY A 147 18.51 -21.77 6.46
C GLY A 147 18.73 -20.93 7.72
N VAL A 148 18.50 -19.61 7.67
CA VAL A 148 18.57 -18.73 8.85
C VAL A 148 17.41 -19.08 9.79
N PRO A 149 17.66 -19.22 11.12
CA PRO A 149 16.62 -19.54 12.09
C PRO A 149 15.53 -18.46 12.12
N PHE A 150 14.32 -18.83 12.54
CA PHE A 150 13.16 -17.92 12.61
C PHE A 150 13.44 -16.65 13.41
N GLU A 151 14.19 -16.74 14.52
CA GLU A 151 14.62 -15.56 15.29
C GLU A 151 15.43 -14.56 14.46
N GLY A 152 16.28 -15.05 13.55
CA GLY A 152 17.03 -14.20 12.63
C GLY A 152 16.12 -13.54 11.59
N VAL A 153 15.08 -14.23 11.13
CA VAL A 153 14.08 -13.65 10.21
C VAL A 153 13.24 -12.58 10.90
N ASP A 154 12.91 -12.76 12.18
CA ASP A 154 12.16 -11.78 12.99
C ASP A 154 12.99 -10.51 13.23
N GLN A 155 14.31 -10.63 13.39
CA GLN A 155 15.22 -9.49 13.47
C GLN A 155 15.15 -8.59 12.23
N MET A 156 14.88 -9.14 11.04
CA MET A 156 14.67 -8.35 9.82
C MET A 156 13.42 -7.48 9.93
N GLY A 157 12.30 -8.03 10.40
CA GLY A 157 11.05 -7.30 10.63
C GLY A 157 11.21 -6.18 11.66
N MET A 158 11.92 -6.44 12.76
CA MET A 158 12.23 -5.44 13.77
C MET A 158 13.10 -4.30 13.23
N SER A 159 14.11 -4.65 12.42
CA SER A 159 15.00 -3.66 11.80
C SER A 159 14.26 -2.80 10.78
N TYR A 160 13.33 -3.38 10.02
CA TYR A 160 12.41 -2.64 9.15
C TYR A 160 11.55 -1.66 9.94
N ALA A 161 10.92 -2.10 11.03
CA ALA A 161 10.06 -1.27 11.87
C ALA A 161 10.81 -0.07 12.47
N MET A 162 12.09 -0.25 12.81
CA MET A 162 12.95 0.83 13.29
C MET A 162 13.38 1.80 12.18
N ALA A 163 13.75 1.30 10.99
CA ALA A 163 14.26 2.13 9.90
C ALA A 163 13.16 2.93 9.17
N TYR A 164 11.95 2.39 9.09
CA TYR A 164 10.86 2.95 8.31
C TYR A 164 10.41 4.38 8.72
N PRO A 165 10.27 4.73 10.01
CA PRO A 165 10.02 6.12 10.42
C PRO A 165 11.08 7.10 9.91
N PHE A 166 12.36 6.72 9.96
CA PHE A 166 13.44 7.57 9.46
C PHE A 166 13.41 7.71 7.94
N GLY A 167 13.04 6.65 7.22
CA GLY A 167 12.78 6.71 5.77
C GLY A 167 11.68 7.71 5.42
N ILE A 168 10.54 7.66 6.12
CA ILE A 168 9.43 8.62 5.95
C ILE A 168 9.88 10.04 6.28
N CYS A 169 10.54 10.25 7.42
CA CYS A 169 11.04 11.57 7.79
C CYS A 169 12.03 12.11 6.74
N GLY A 170 12.90 11.25 6.19
CA GLY A 170 13.84 11.60 5.14
C GLY A 170 13.16 12.02 3.84
N ILE A 171 12.15 11.27 3.38
CA ILE A 171 11.43 11.61 2.13
C ILE A 171 10.60 12.88 2.29
N LEU A 172 9.96 13.07 3.44
CA LEU A 172 9.19 14.28 3.76
C LEU A 172 10.09 15.51 3.85
N LEU A 173 11.23 15.40 4.54
CA LEU A 173 12.22 16.47 4.64
C LEU A 173 12.78 16.84 3.27
N THR A 174 13.13 15.83 2.46
CA THR A 174 13.66 16.04 1.10
C THR A 174 12.62 16.74 0.21
N MET A 175 11.36 16.28 0.24
CA MET A 175 10.26 16.93 -0.50
C MET A 175 10.05 18.37 -0.05
N TRP A 176 10.14 18.65 1.25
CA TRP A 176 10.03 19.99 1.80
C TRP A 176 11.20 20.89 1.39
N LEU A 177 12.45 20.38 1.46
CA LEU A 177 13.64 21.11 1.02
C LEU A 177 13.59 21.43 -0.48
N VAL A 178 13.20 20.48 -1.33
CA VAL A 178 13.06 20.71 -2.78
C VAL A 178 12.03 21.82 -3.04
N ARG A 179 10.88 21.80 -2.35
CA ARG A 179 9.87 22.87 -2.45
C ARG A 179 10.42 24.22 -2.01
N LEU A 180 11.20 24.27 -0.94
CA LEU A 180 11.79 25.51 -0.43
C LEU A 180 12.86 26.08 -1.37
N PHE A 181 13.79 25.25 -1.83
CA PHE A 181 14.90 25.65 -2.69
C PHE A 181 14.45 26.04 -4.09
N PHE A 182 13.53 25.27 -4.70
CA PHE A 182 13.06 25.54 -6.05
C PHE A 182 11.80 26.41 -6.11
N ARG A 183 11.23 26.81 -4.95
CA ARG A 183 9.98 27.58 -4.84
C ARG A 183 8.85 27.03 -5.73
N ILE A 184 8.77 25.70 -5.82
CA ILE A 184 7.79 25.00 -6.66
C ILE A 184 6.42 25.15 -6.03
N ASN A 185 5.48 25.71 -6.80
CA ASN A 185 4.11 25.89 -6.37
C ASN A 185 3.29 24.69 -6.85
N VAL A 186 3.01 23.76 -5.94
CA VAL A 186 2.47 22.42 -6.23
C VAL A 186 1.16 22.50 -7.00
N GLU A 187 0.26 23.42 -6.66
CA GLU A 187 -1.00 23.65 -7.37
C GLU A 187 -0.78 24.03 -8.86
N LYS A 188 0.22 24.86 -9.17
CA LYS A 188 0.50 25.25 -10.56
C LYS A 188 1.17 24.14 -11.35
N GLU A 189 2.08 23.39 -10.71
CA GLU A 189 2.73 22.24 -11.33
C GLU A 189 1.73 21.09 -11.59
N ALA A 190 0.81 20.86 -10.64
CA ALA A 190 -0.23 19.85 -10.76
C ALA A 190 -1.21 20.17 -11.89
N GLN A 191 -1.68 21.41 -11.99
CA GLN A 191 -2.50 21.88 -13.12
C GLN A 191 -1.76 21.72 -14.46
N ARG A 192 -0.48 22.08 -14.51
CA ARG A 192 0.35 21.93 -15.71
C ARG A 192 0.55 20.47 -16.11
N PHE A 193 0.61 19.56 -15.14
CA PHE A 193 0.69 18.12 -15.37
C PHE A 193 -0.66 17.54 -15.84
N GLU A 194 -1.79 17.98 -15.28
CA GLU A 194 -3.13 17.57 -15.72
C GLU A 194 -3.42 18.04 -17.16
N GLU A 195 -3.08 19.29 -17.50
CA GLU A 195 -3.22 19.84 -18.85
C GLU A 195 -2.35 19.09 -19.88
N SER A 196 -1.18 18.58 -19.48
CA SER A 196 -0.31 17.81 -20.36
C SER A 196 -0.57 16.29 -20.35
N SER A 197 -1.25 15.77 -19.31
CA SER A 197 -1.55 14.34 -19.14
C SER A 197 -2.99 13.94 -19.52
N GLY A 198 -3.81 14.88 -19.99
CA GLY A 198 -5.25 14.74 -20.30
C GLY A 198 -5.67 13.70 -21.37
N ASN A 199 -4.82 12.74 -21.74
CA ASN A 199 -5.15 11.65 -22.68
C ASN A 199 -4.76 10.25 -22.18
N GLY A 200 -4.27 10.07 -20.93
CA GLY A 200 -3.60 8.83 -20.52
C GLY A 200 -4.34 7.89 -19.57
N HIS A 201 -5.27 8.36 -18.74
CA HIS A 201 -5.94 7.54 -17.74
C HIS A 201 -7.42 7.40 -18.09
N ALA A 202 -7.75 6.38 -18.88
CA ALA A 202 -9.13 5.94 -19.03
C ALA A 202 -9.67 5.56 -17.65
N HIS A 203 -10.51 6.42 -17.08
CA HIS A 203 -11.34 6.06 -15.93
C HIS A 203 -12.10 4.78 -16.30
N LEU A 204 -12.15 3.81 -15.37
CA LEU A 204 -12.95 2.60 -15.51
C LEU A 204 -14.42 3.01 -15.72
N HIS A 205 -14.84 3.04 -16.98
CA HIS A 205 -16.23 3.26 -17.34
C HIS A 205 -17.00 1.97 -17.05
N THR A 206 -17.75 1.97 -15.94
CA THR A 206 -18.73 0.92 -15.66
C THR A 206 -19.93 1.15 -16.57
N ILE A 207 -20.22 0.20 -17.45
CA ILE A 207 -21.42 0.19 -18.29
C ILE A 207 -22.38 -0.88 -17.76
N ASN A 208 -23.66 -0.52 -17.60
CA ASN A 208 -24.71 -1.49 -17.31
C ASN A 208 -25.39 -1.86 -18.63
N VAL A 209 -25.14 -3.07 -19.14
CA VAL A 209 -25.82 -3.58 -20.33
C VAL A 209 -27.03 -4.40 -19.91
N ARG A 210 -28.22 -3.90 -20.24
CA ARG A 210 -29.46 -4.66 -20.13
C ARG A 210 -29.66 -5.46 -21.42
N VAL A 211 -29.64 -6.79 -21.32
CA VAL A 211 -29.91 -7.69 -22.45
C VAL A 211 -31.39 -8.06 -22.42
N GLU A 212 -32.18 -7.48 -23.32
CA GLU A 212 -33.57 -7.90 -23.56
C GLU A 212 -33.60 -8.80 -24.80
N ASN A 213 -34.10 -10.03 -24.65
CA ASN A 213 -34.28 -10.97 -25.76
C ASN A 213 -35.61 -10.65 -26.47
N PRO A 214 -35.60 -10.20 -27.75
CA PRO A 214 -36.81 -9.83 -28.47
C PRO A 214 -37.66 -11.01 -28.94
N ASN A 215 -37.32 -12.26 -28.62
CA ASN A 215 -38.10 -13.40 -29.07
C ASN A 215 -38.56 -14.31 -27.93
N PRO A 216 -39.81 -14.11 -27.53
CA PRO A 216 -40.72 -15.23 -27.36
C PRO A 216 -42.05 -14.91 -28.08
N GLN A 217 -42.21 -15.31 -29.34
CA GLN A 217 -43.52 -15.68 -29.85
C GLN A 217 -43.66 -17.18 -29.53
N PRO A 218 -44.75 -17.64 -28.89
CA PRO A 218 -46.08 -17.48 -29.47
C PRO A 218 -47.23 -17.17 -28.49
N ASP A 219 -48.24 -16.50 -29.06
CA ASP A 219 -49.64 -16.44 -28.65
C ASP A 219 -50.05 -15.74 -27.34
N GLY A 220 -50.99 -14.79 -27.48
CA GLY A 220 -51.95 -14.44 -26.43
C GLY A 220 -51.77 -13.07 -25.79
N ASP A 221 -52.43 -12.08 -26.38
CA ASP A 221 -52.98 -10.83 -25.84
C ASP A 221 -52.81 -10.50 -24.33
N SER A 222 -52.63 -9.18 -24.06
CA SER A 222 -52.96 -8.46 -22.81
C SER A 222 -51.95 -8.30 -21.65
N GLY A 223 -50.62 -8.36 -21.87
CA GLY A 223 -49.62 -8.14 -20.80
C GLY A 223 -48.75 -6.86 -20.88
N CYS A 224 -48.51 -6.32 -22.08
CA CYS A 224 -47.37 -5.40 -22.28
C CYS A 224 -47.67 -3.90 -22.11
N ALA A 225 -48.93 -3.47 -22.19
CA ALA A 225 -49.27 -2.05 -22.11
C ALA A 225 -49.13 -1.45 -20.70
N ASP A 226 -49.24 -2.27 -19.65
CA ASP A 226 -49.31 -1.81 -18.26
C ASP A 226 -47.94 -1.60 -17.60
N ALA A 227 -46.90 -2.30 -18.06
CA ALA A 227 -45.55 -2.20 -17.49
C ALA A 227 -44.81 -0.92 -17.94
N GLN A 228 -44.96 -0.52 -19.21
CA GLN A 228 -44.31 0.67 -19.76
C GLN A 228 -44.85 1.97 -19.14
N GLN A 229 -46.15 2.03 -18.82
CA GLN A 229 -46.78 3.22 -18.25
C GLN A 229 -46.38 3.45 -16.77
N ARG A 230 -46.06 2.37 -16.04
CA ARG A 230 -45.60 2.44 -14.64
C ARG A 230 -44.15 2.92 -14.52
N GLN A 231 -43.27 2.53 -15.44
CA GLN A 231 -41.87 2.98 -15.45
C GLN A 231 -41.72 4.48 -15.75
N HIS A 232 -42.55 5.04 -16.64
CA HIS A 232 -42.48 6.47 -16.96
C HIS A 232 -42.88 7.39 -15.79
N ARG A 233 -43.78 6.94 -14.90
CA ARG A 233 -44.19 7.72 -13.73
C ARG A 233 -43.17 7.71 -12.59
N LEU A 234 -42.35 6.67 -12.49
CA LEU A 234 -41.28 6.60 -11.49
C LEU A 234 -40.05 7.41 -11.91
N PHE A 235 -39.65 7.37 -13.19
CA PHE A 235 -38.52 8.16 -13.69
C PHE A 235 -38.74 9.68 -13.62
N ALA A 236 -39.97 10.16 -13.76
CA ALA A 236 -40.29 11.59 -13.64
C ALA A 236 -40.30 12.10 -12.18
N ALA A 237 -40.36 11.21 -11.19
CA ALA A 237 -40.35 11.59 -9.78
C ALA A 237 -38.93 11.74 -9.20
N GLU A 238 -37.92 11.16 -9.84
CA GLU A 238 -36.53 11.07 -9.33
C GLU A 238 -35.57 12.09 -9.98
N THR A 239 -36.10 12.97 -10.84
CA THR A 239 -35.35 14.07 -11.49
C THR A 239 -35.72 15.46 -10.95
N ARG A 240 -36.20 15.56 -9.71
CA ARG A 240 -36.21 16.81 -8.92
C ARG A 240 -35.34 16.71 -7.70
#